data_AF-A0A426RYS6-F1
#
_entry.id   AF-A0A426RYS6-F1
#
_cell.length_a   1.000
_cell.length_b   1.000
_cell.length_c   1.000
_cell.angle_alpha   90.00
_cell.angle_beta   90.00
_cell.angle_gamma   90.00
#
_symmetry.space_group_name_H-M   'P 1'
#
loop_
_entity.id
_entity.type
_entity.pdbx_description
1 polymer ?
#
loop_
_entity_poly.entity_id
_entity_poly.type
_entity_poly.pdbx_seq_one_letter_code
_entity_poly.pdbx_strand_id
1 'polypeptide(L)'
;MLHVIYEAAEDLEPGRLARVDEGRGLVRIRVDKFEPLTKVIPQLNIEIADFLSRADWYQLWGEEIASRHNPAAPIRLEYIFYPGSMPAPVWIREDKGEVHVWVEPGLTTEEFVAAVNPAVKDFLAGGCWFQLFGGEIIDHSPEPMQV
;
A
#
# COMPACT_ATOMS: atom_id res chain seq x y z
N MET A 1 -4.15 13.51 5.73
CA MET A 1 -4.22 12.59 4.57
C MET A 1 -3.71 11.25 5.04
N LEU A 2 -4.36 10.13 4.71
CA LEU A 2 -3.68 8.83 4.88
C LEU A 2 -2.40 8.90 4.07
N HIS A 3 -1.28 8.68 4.74
CA HIS A 3 0.02 8.84 4.14
C HIS A 3 0.73 7.50 4.20
N VAL A 4 1.03 6.94 3.04
CA VAL A 4 1.83 5.72 2.93
C VAL A 4 3.16 6.11 2.31
N ILE A 5 4.25 5.78 2.99
CA ILE A 5 5.62 6.11 2.57
C ILE A 5 6.41 4.83 2.44
N TYR A 6 7.10 4.68 1.31
CA TYR A 6 8.06 3.61 1.07
C TYR A 6 9.48 4.15 1.22
N GLU A 7 10.33 3.37 1.88
CA GLU A 7 11.74 3.70 2.13
C GLU A 7 12.62 2.50 1.78
N ALA A 8 13.67 2.73 0.99
CA ALA A 8 14.74 1.76 0.81
C ALA A 8 15.68 1.86 2.00
N ALA A 9 15.64 0.87 2.90
CA ALA A 9 16.32 0.88 4.18
C ALA A 9 17.62 0.07 4.12
N GLU A 10 18.66 0.58 4.79
CA GLU A 10 19.97 -0.07 4.93
C GLU A 10 20.10 -0.84 6.26
N ASP A 11 19.14 -0.63 7.17
CA ASP A 11 19.21 -0.97 8.60
C ASP A 11 17.99 -1.79 9.07
N LEU A 12 17.47 -2.67 8.21
CA LEU A 12 16.46 -3.64 8.64
C LEU A 12 17.07 -4.69 9.58
N GLU A 13 16.21 -5.29 10.41
CA GLU A 13 16.61 -6.38 11.30
C GLU A 13 17.20 -7.55 10.48
N PRO A 14 18.25 -8.24 10.96
CA PRO A 14 18.86 -9.33 10.20
C PRO A 14 17.85 -10.37 9.73
N GLY A 15 17.86 -10.66 8.42
CA GLY A 15 16.95 -11.63 7.80
C GLY A 15 15.57 -11.06 7.43
N ARG A 16 15.31 -9.77 7.67
CA ARG A 16 14.06 -9.11 7.31
C ARG A 16 14.21 -8.27 6.05
N LEU A 17 13.36 -8.52 5.06
CA LEU A 17 13.42 -7.83 3.77
C LEU A 17 12.38 -6.72 3.61
N ALA A 18 11.36 -6.71 4.47
CA ALA A 18 10.32 -5.70 4.49
C ALA A 18 9.78 -5.53 5.91
N ARG A 19 9.30 -4.33 6.23
CA ARG A 19 8.64 -4.00 7.50
C ARG A 19 7.56 -2.95 7.26
N VAL A 20 6.43 -3.13 7.94
CA VAL A 20 5.31 -2.18 7.92
C VAL A 20 5.08 -1.66 9.33
N ASP A 21 5.23 -0.35 9.51
CA ASP A 21 4.95 0.36 10.75
C ASP A 21 3.74 1.27 10.56
N GLU A 22 2.76 1.17 11.47
CA GLU A 22 1.55 1.99 11.45
C GLU A 22 1.58 3.02 12.57
N GLY A 23 1.17 4.24 12.23
CA GLY A 23 0.85 5.31 13.16
C GLY A 23 -0.48 5.97 12.79
N ARG A 24 -0.79 7.05 13.49
CA ARG A 24 -2.01 7.83 13.26
C ARG A 24 -1.96 8.51 11.88
N GLY A 25 -2.72 7.98 10.93
CA GLY A 25 -2.79 8.47 9.54
C GLY A 25 -1.53 8.21 8.71
N LEU A 26 -0.59 7.42 9.20
CA LEU A 26 0.71 7.16 8.55
C LEU A 26 1.00 5.67 8.53
N VAL A 27 1.37 5.14 7.38
CA VAL A 27 1.97 3.82 7.23
C VAL A 27 3.35 4.00 6.60
N ARG A 28 4.37 3.51 7.28
CA ARG A 28 5.73 3.47 6.75
C ARG A 28 6.06 2.04 6.36
N ILE A 29 6.45 1.86 5.10
CA ILE A 29 6.86 0.59 4.53
C ILE A 29 8.36 0.69 4.23
N ARG A 30 9.17 -0.10 4.92
CA ARG A 30 10.61 -0.14 4.74
C ARG A 30 10.96 -1.44 4.02
N VAL A 31 11.76 -1.36 2.96
CA VAL A 31 12.21 -2.51 2.17
C VAL A 31 13.73 -2.54 2.10
N ASP A 32 14.33 -3.74 2.13
CA ASP A 32 15.79 -3.89 2.11
C ASP A 32 16.37 -3.36 0.81
N LYS A 33 17.22 -2.34 0.92
CA LYS A 33 17.84 -1.66 -0.22
C LYS A 33 18.77 -2.57 -1.04
N PHE A 34 19.44 -3.52 -0.39
CA PHE A 34 20.52 -4.30 -0.98
C PHE A 34 20.04 -5.62 -1.60
N GLU A 35 18.86 -6.09 -1.21
CA GLU A 35 18.28 -7.32 -1.75
C GLU A 35 17.47 -7.05 -3.02
N PRO A 36 17.48 -7.99 -4.00
CA PRO A 36 16.71 -7.84 -5.23
C PRO A 36 15.21 -7.89 -4.96
N LEU A 37 14.43 -7.14 -5.73
CA LEU A 37 12.97 -7.08 -5.60
C LEU A 37 12.32 -8.46 -5.68
N THR A 38 12.88 -9.39 -6.44
CA THR A 38 12.38 -10.77 -6.56
C THR A 38 12.32 -11.51 -5.23
N LYS A 39 13.13 -11.11 -4.23
CA LYS A 39 13.04 -11.59 -2.85
C LYS A 39 12.23 -10.66 -1.95
N VAL A 40 12.37 -9.34 -2.13
CA VAL A 40 11.70 -8.33 -1.32
C VAL A 40 10.17 -8.40 -1.47
N ILE A 41 9.66 -8.49 -2.71
CA ILE A 41 8.22 -8.45 -3.01
C ILE A 41 7.45 -9.60 -2.32
N PRO A 42 7.88 -10.87 -2.38
CA PRO A 42 7.25 -11.94 -1.60
C PRO A 42 7.19 -11.65 -0.10
N GLN A 43 8.27 -11.14 0.50
CA GLN A 43 8.28 -10.78 1.92
C GLN A 43 7.38 -9.59 2.23
N LEU A 44 7.34 -8.60 1.34
CA LEU A 44 6.45 -7.44 1.45
C LEU A 44 4.97 -7.85 1.43
N ASN A 45 4.60 -8.78 0.55
CA ASN A 45 3.25 -9.35 0.52
C ASN A 45 2.88 -10.01 1.85
N ILE A 46 3.82 -10.73 2.48
CA ILE A 46 3.60 -11.35 3.80
C ILE A 46 3.39 -10.28 4.88
N GLU A 47 4.27 -9.28 4.96
CA GLU A 47 4.20 -8.22 5.97
C GLU A 47 2.94 -7.36 5.80
N ILE A 48 2.51 -7.10 4.56
CA ILE A 48 1.28 -6.36 4.27
C ILE A 48 0.03 -7.19 4.61
N ALA A 49 0.03 -8.49 4.31
CA ALA A 49 -1.08 -9.35 4.71
C ALA A 49 -1.22 -9.44 6.24
N ASP A 50 -0.11 -9.54 6.95
CA ASP A 50 -0.06 -9.50 8.42
C ASP A 50 -0.56 -8.14 8.95
N PHE A 51 -0.05 -7.02 8.40
CA PHE A 51 -0.52 -5.68 8.72
C PHE A 51 -2.03 -5.51 8.50
N LEU A 52 -2.55 -5.82 7.31
CA LEU A 52 -3.97 -5.69 7.01
C LEU A 52 -4.85 -6.60 7.86
N SER A 53 -4.32 -7.70 8.41
CA SER A 53 -5.08 -8.58 9.30
C SER A 53 -5.41 -7.96 10.67
N ARG A 54 -4.63 -6.94 11.06
CA ARG A 54 -4.78 -6.22 12.34
C ARG A 54 -5.15 -4.76 12.20
N ALA A 55 -5.05 -4.21 10.99
CA ALA A 55 -5.26 -2.79 10.74
C ALA A 55 -6.75 -2.50 10.51
N ASP A 56 -7.24 -1.43 11.16
CA ASP A 56 -8.60 -0.95 10.98
C ASP A 56 -8.69 0.02 9.79
N TRP A 57 -8.40 -0.49 8.60
CA TRP A 57 -8.49 0.24 7.34
C TRP A 57 -9.80 -0.04 6.62
N TYR A 58 -10.33 1.02 6.01
CA TYR A 58 -11.62 1.00 5.34
C TYR A 58 -11.55 1.78 4.04
N GLN A 59 -12.41 1.38 3.12
CA GLN A 59 -12.60 2.05 1.86
C GLN A 59 -14.10 2.21 1.59
N LEU A 60 -14.52 3.41 1.18
CA LEU A 60 -15.86 3.61 0.60
C LEU A 60 -15.81 3.30 -0.90
N TRP A 61 -16.65 2.36 -1.33
CA TRP A 61 -16.85 2.01 -2.73
C TRP A 61 -18.33 2.20 -3.09
N GLY A 62 -18.65 3.36 -3.65
CA GLY A 62 -20.05 3.76 -3.85
C GLY A 62 -20.76 3.89 -2.49
N GLU A 63 -21.77 3.06 -2.26
CA GLU A 63 -22.52 3.00 -0.98
C GLU A 63 -22.04 1.88 -0.04
N GLU A 64 -21.01 1.12 -0.44
CA GLU A 64 -20.49 0.00 0.33
C GLU A 64 -19.19 0.36 1.06
N ILE A 65 -18.99 -0.25 2.23
CA ILE A 65 -17.73 -0.16 2.98
C ILE A 65 -16.97 -1.47 2.78
N ALA A 66 -15.82 -1.40 2.10
CA ALA A 66 -14.84 -2.47 2.11
C ALA A 66 -13.96 -2.35 3.35
N SER A 67 -13.71 -3.48 3.99
CA SER A 67 -12.80 -3.59 5.14
C SER A 67 -12.31 -5.01 5.25
N ARG A 68 -11.14 -5.24 5.86
CA ARG A 68 -10.63 -6.61 6.01
C ARG A 68 -11.63 -7.56 6.71
N HIS A 69 -12.43 -7.01 7.63
CA HIS A 69 -13.42 -7.72 8.42
C HIS A 69 -14.78 -7.87 7.73
N ASN A 70 -15.02 -7.19 6.61
CA ASN A 70 -16.22 -7.38 5.80
C ASN A 70 -16.04 -8.62 4.90
N PRO A 71 -16.74 -9.74 5.15
CA PRO A 71 -16.58 -10.94 4.33
C PRO A 71 -17.10 -10.76 2.89
N ALA A 72 -17.97 -9.77 2.64
CA ALA A 72 -18.52 -9.48 1.31
C ALA A 72 -17.61 -8.58 0.47
N ALA A 73 -16.69 -7.84 1.11
CA ALA A 73 -15.77 -6.92 0.46
C ALA A 73 -14.47 -6.78 1.27
N PRO A 74 -13.64 -7.85 1.34
CA PRO A 74 -12.41 -7.84 2.12
C PRO A 74 -11.36 -6.97 1.43
N ILE A 75 -10.72 -6.07 2.18
CA ILE A 75 -9.54 -5.36 1.67
C ILE A 75 -8.38 -6.36 1.51
N ARG A 76 -7.77 -6.36 0.32
CA ARG A 76 -6.58 -7.14 -0.02
C ARG A 76 -5.61 -6.24 -0.78
N LEU A 77 -4.32 -6.40 -0.51
CA LEU A 77 -3.27 -5.73 -1.26
C LEU A 77 -2.21 -6.75 -1.64
N GLU A 78 -1.88 -6.79 -2.92
CA GLU A 78 -0.86 -7.69 -3.45
C GLU A 78 0.06 -6.95 -4.44
N TYR A 79 1.37 -7.17 -4.28
CA TYR A 79 2.39 -6.75 -5.21
C TYR A 79 2.71 -7.89 -6.16
N ILE A 80 2.66 -7.62 -7.47
CA ILE A 80 2.78 -8.63 -8.50
C ILE A 80 3.74 -8.15 -9.59
N PHE A 81 4.69 -8.98 -9.98
CA PHE A 81 5.53 -8.70 -11.14
C PHE A 81 4.72 -8.86 -12.42
N TYR A 82 4.62 -7.79 -13.21
CA TYR A 82 3.89 -7.86 -14.48
C TYR A 82 4.81 -8.39 -15.60
N PRO A 83 4.40 -9.41 -16.37
CA PRO A 83 5.24 -10.02 -17.39
C PRO A 83 5.25 -9.26 -18.73
N GLY A 84 4.43 -8.21 -18.87
CA GLY A 84 4.26 -7.45 -20.11
C GLY A 84 4.75 -6.00 -20.02
N SER A 85 4.43 -5.22 -21.05
CA SER A 85 4.64 -3.76 -21.04
C SER A 85 3.62 -3.09 -20.14
N MET A 86 4.08 -2.21 -19.24
CA MET A 86 3.23 -1.38 -18.40
C MET A 86 3.34 0.09 -18.79
N PRO A 87 2.32 0.91 -18.49
CA PRO A 87 2.36 2.36 -18.74
C PRO A 87 3.35 3.09 -17.80
N ALA A 88 3.74 2.47 -16.68
CA ALA A 88 4.68 3.01 -15.71
C ALA A 88 5.42 1.86 -14.98
N PRO A 89 6.58 2.11 -14.36
CA PRO A 89 7.35 1.08 -13.63
C PRO A 89 6.59 0.47 -12.44
N VAL A 90 5.68 1.25 -11.85
CA VAL A 90 4.72 0.78 -10.84
C VAL A 90 3.34 1.24 -11.27
N TRP A 91 2.36 0.33 -11.25
CA TRP A 91 0.99 0.64 -11.61
C TRP A 91 0.00 0.03 -10.62
N ILE A 92 -0.86 0.87 -10.06
CA ILE A 92 -1.85 0.45 -9.06
C ILE A 92 -3.19 0.32 -9.75
N ARG A 93 -3.84 -0.82 -9.55
CA ARG A 93 -5.23 -1.04 -9.91
C ARG A 93 -6.02 -1.50 -8.71
N GLU A 94 -7.27 -1.12 -8.71
CA GLU A 94 -8.19 -1.44 -7.66
C GLU A 94 -9.52 -1.94 -8.24
N ASP A 95 -10.06 -2.98 -7.63
CA ASP A 95 -11.40 -3.46 -7.86
C ASP A 95 -12.02 -3.86 -6.51
N LYS A 96 -12.92 -3.02 -5.99
CA LYS A 96 -13.74 -3.27 -4.79
C LYS A 96 -12.96 -3.90 -3.61
N GLY A 97 -12.04 -3.13 -3.04
CA GLY A 97 -11.21 -3.58 -1.91
C GLY A 97 -10.03 -4.48 -2.29
N GLU A 98 -9.97 -5.02 -3.52
CA GLU A 98 -8.78 -5.69 -4.04
C GLU A 98 -7.86 -4.68 -4.72
N VAL A 99 -6.66 -4.50 -4.18
CA VAL A 99 -5.63 -3.60 -4.69
C VAL A 99 -4.46 -4.42 -5.21
N HIS A 100 -4.16 -4.27 -6.49
CA HIS A 100 -2.98 -4.85 -7.13
C HIS A 100 -1.96 -3.77 -7.46
N VAL A 101 -0.75 -3.95 -6.94
CA VAL A 101 0.41 -3.12 -7.26
C VAL A 101 1.29 -3.90 -8.24
N TRP A 102 1.16 -3.57 -9.52
CA TRP A 102 1.97 -4.16 -10.57
C TRP A 102 3.35 -3.52 -10.59
N VAL A 103 4.39 -4.35 -10.57
CA VAL A 103 5.79 -3.94 -10.48
C VAL A 103 6.57 -4.44 -11.69
N GLU A 104 7.39 -3.58 -12.28
CA GLU A 104 8.29 -3.96 -13.36
C GLU A 104 9.42 -4.87 -12.81
N PRO A 105 9.66 -6.06 -13.39
CA PRO A 105 10.61 -7.03 -12.84
C PRO A 105 12.07 -6.57 -12.82
N GLY A 106 12.43 -5.59 -13.66
CA GLY A 106 13.81 -5.12 -13.83
C GLY A 106 14.26 -4.08 -12.82
N LEU A 107 13.37 -3.59 -11.95
CA LEU A 107 13.70 -2.50 -11.02
C LEU A 107 14.62 -2.98 -9.89
N THR A 108 15.54 -2.10 -9.50
CA THR A 108 16.18 -2.15 -8.19
C THR A 108 15.19 -1.74 -7.10
N THR A 109 15.50 -2.06 -5.84
CA THR A 109 14.64 -1.67 -4.71
C THR A 109 14.53 -0.15 -4.58
N GLU A 110 15.59 0.60 -4.85
CA GLU A 110 15.56 2.07 -4.83
C GLU A 110 14.68 2.64 -5.96
N GLU A 111 14.78 2.10 -7.18
CA GLU A 111 13.91 2.50 -8.30
C GLU A 111 12.45 2.18 -8.03
N PHE A 112 12.16 1.02 -7.42
CA PHE A 112 10.81 0.68 -6.96
C PHE A 112 10.28 1.68 -5.94
N VAL A 113 11.06 2.01 -4.90
CA VAL A 113 10.66 3.00 -3.89
C VAL A 113 10.41 4.37 -4.51
N ALA A 114 11.25 4.79 -5.46
CA ALA A 114 11.08 6.05 -6.18
C ALA A 114 9.80 6.05 -7.04
N ALA A 115 9.42 4.92 -7.63
CA ALA A 115 8.24 4.79 -8.48
C ALA A 115 6.94 4.58 -7.70
N VAL A 116 6.95 3.80 -6.61
CA VAL A 116 5.75 3.43 -5.85
C VAL A 116 5.22 4.58 -5.00
N ASN A 117 6.09 5.42 -4.44
CA ASN A 117 5.68 6.56 -3.62
C ASN A 117 4.73 7.54 -4.34
N PRO A 118 5.07 8.07 -5.54
CA PRO A 118 4.14 8.92 -6.28
C PRO A 118 2.89 8.15 -6.72
N ALA A 119 3.01 6.89 -7.17
CA ALA A 119 1.86 6.08 -7.57
C ALA A 119 0.85 5.88 -6.42
N VAL A 120 1.34 5.58 -5.22
CA VAL A 120 0.50 5.41 -4.01
C VAL A 120 -0.10 6.73 -3.55
N LYS A 121 0.67 7.83 -3.62
CA LYS A 121 0.13 9.16 -3.31
C LYS A 121 -1.05 9.51 -4.23
N ASP A 122 -0.89 9.31 -5.53
CA ASP A 122 -1.94 9.61 -6.52
C ASP A 122 -3.14 8.68 -6.33
N PHE A 123 -2.90 7.39 -6.07
CA PHE A 123 -3.95 6.41 -5.76
C PHE A 123 -4.77 6.81 -4.53
N LEU A 124 -4.11 7.14 -3.42
CA LEU A 124 -4.79 7.53 -2.18
C LEU A 124 -5.50 8.87 -2.29
N ALA A 125 -4.97 9.82 -3.08
CA ALA A 125 -5.63 11.10 -3.32
C ALA A 125 -6.95 10.95 -4.10
N GLY A 126 -7.07 9.92 -4.93
CA GLY A 126 -8.28 9.62 -5.70
C GLY A 126 -9.29 8.72 -4.99
N GLY A 127 -8.93 8.10 -3.85
CA GLY A 127 -9.75 7.10 -3.18
C GLY A 127 -10.38 7.58 -1.87
N CYS A 128 -11.54 7.03 -1.52
CA CYS A 128 -12.22 7.27 -0.24
C CYS A 128 -11.72 6.31 0.85
N TRP A 129 -10.44 6.44 1.21
CA TRP A 129 -9.78 5.61 2.21
C TRP A 129 -9.76 6.29 3.59
N PHE A 130 -10.03 5.54 4.65
CA PHE A 130 -9.92 6.02 6.03
C PHE A 130 -9.43 4.94 6.99
N GLN A 131 -8.81 5.37 8.08
CA GLN A 131 -8.29 4.50 9.14
C GLN A 131 -9.09 4.78 10.42
N LEU A 132 -9.50 3.74 11.16
CA LEU A 132 -9.88 3.92 12.56
C LEU A 132 -8.63 3.77 13.43
N PHE A 133 -8.32 4.78 14.23
CA PHE A 133 -7.16 4.74 15.13
C PHE A 133 -7.59 5.16 16.53
N GLY A 134 -7.49 4.25 17.50
CA GLY A 134 -7.88 4.54 18.90
C GLY A 134 -9.35 4.90 19.08
N GLY A 135 -10.24 4.46 18.18
CA GLY A 135 -11.66 4.81 18.19
C GLY A 135 -12.02 6.09 17.44
N GLU A 136 -11.04 6.78 16.84
CA GLU A 136 -11.27 7.95 16.00
C GLU A 136 -11.25 7.56 14.51
N ILE A 137 -12.14 8.15 13.71
CA ILE A 137 -12.03 8.12 12.25
C ILE A 137 -10.96 9.12 11.84
N ILE A 138 -9.87 8.60 11.30
CA ILE A 138 -8.85 9.38 10.61
C ILE A 138 -9.23 9.39 9.13
N ASP A 139 -10.13 10.32 8.80
CA ASP A 139 -10.54 10.63 7.43
C ASP A 139 -9.78 11.87 6.96
N HIS A 140 -9.33 11.80 5.72
CA HIS A 140 -8.66 12.90 5.07
C HIS A 140 -8.96 12.95 3.57
N SER A 141 -10.19 12.61 3.22
CA SER A 141 -10.80 12.93 1.93
C SER A 141 -10.45 14.38 1.55
N PRO A 142 -10.20 14.68 0.26
CA PRO A 142 -10.07 16.07 -0.15
C PRO A 142 -11.29 16.86 0.32
N GLU A 143 -11.08 18.10 0.81
CA GLU A 143 -12.20 18.96 1.20
C GLU A 143 -13.19 19.02 0.02
N PRO A 144 -14.51 18.91 0.28
CA PRO A 144 -15.49 19.00 -0.79
C PRO A 144 -15.24 20.32 -1.53
N MET A 145 -15.07 20.26 -2.85
CA MET A 145 -14.99 21.46 -3.67
C MET A 145 -16.23 22.30 -3.35
N GLN A 146 -16.03 23.46 -2.74
CA GLN A 146 -17.08 24.45 -2.58
C GLN A 146 -17.48 24.88 -4.00
N VAL A 147 -18.62 24.36 -4.46
CA VAL A 147 -19.31 24.80 -5.68
C VAL A 147 -19.95 26.16 -5.46
#